data_AF-A0A1J3FN02-F1
#
_entry.id   AF-A0A1J3FN02-F1
#
_cell.length_a   1.000
_cell.length_b   1.000
_cell.length_c   1.000
_cell.angle_alpha   90.00
_cell.angle_beta   90.00
_cell.angle_gamma   90.00
#
_symmetry.space_group_name_H-M   'P 1'
#
loop_
_entity.id
_entity.type
_entity.pdbx_description
1 polymer ?
#
loop_
_entity_poly.entity_id
_entity_poly.type
_entity_poly.pdbx_seq_one_letter_code
_entity_poly.pdbx_strand_id
1 'polypeptide(L)'
;TKRQFIDYLESYATKFEINPKFNECVQTARFDETSGLWRVKTVSNTESTRTEVEYICRWLVVATGENAERVMPEIDGLSEFSGEVIHACDYKSG
;
A
#
# COMPACT_ATOMS: atom_id res chain seq x y z
N THR A 1 -17.87 1.58 14.09
CA THR A 1 -18.25 2.04 12.74
C THR A 1 -17.00 2.47 11.98
N LYS A 2 -17.05 2.59 10.64
CA LYS A 2 -15.90 3.05 9.83
C LYS A 2 -15.31 4.38 10.32
N ARG A 3 -16.18 5.33 10.69
CA ARG A 3 -15.77 6.65 11.20
C ARG A 3 -14.97 6.56 12.49
N GLN A 4 -15.46 5.81 13.49
CA GLN A 4 -14.75 5.62 14.76
C GLN A 4 -13.34 5.03 14.59
N PHE A 5 -13.17 4.14 13.60
CA PHE A 5 -11.87 3.57 13.30
C PHE A 5 -10.90 4.59 12.68
N ILE A 6 -11.39 5.42 11.75
CA ILE A 6 -10.60 6.53 11.18
C ILE A 6 -10.20 7.52 12.27
N ASP A 7 -11.17 7.96 13.09
CA ASP A 7 -10.92 8.91 14.19
C ASP A 7 -9.85 8.38 15.17
N TYR A 8 -9.86 7.07 15.43
CA TYR A 8 -8.85 6.41 16.25
C TYR A 8 -7.45 6.47 15.60
N LEU A 9 -7.33 6.15 14.32
CA LEU A 9 -6.04 6.18 13.60
C LEU A 9 -5.45 7.59 13.53
N GLU A 10 -6.28 8.60 13.25
CA GLU A 10 -5.87 10.00 13.24
C GLU A 10 -5.41 10.48 14.62
N SER A 11 -6.17 10.12 15.67
CA SER A 11 -5.84 10.44 17.05
C SER A 11 -4.55 9.75 17.51
N TYR A 12 -4.32 8.51 17.07
CA TYR A 12 -3.09 7.76 17.32
C TYR A 12 -1.89 8.44 16.65
N ALA A 13 -1.99 8.76 15.36
CA ALA A 13 -0.93 9.45 14.62
C ALA A 13 -0.58 10.80 15.27
N THR A 14 -1.59 11.57 15.67
CA THR A 14 -1.41 12.85 16.36
C THR A 14 -0.71 12.68 17.71
N LYS A 15 -1.15 11.72 18.53
CA LYS A 15 -0.59 11.48 19.88
C LYS A 15 0.90 11.13 19.86
N PHE A 16 1.36 10.44 18.82
CA PHE A 16 2.75 9.99 18.68
C PHE A 16 3.55 10.81 17.65
N GLU A 17 2.99 11.93 17.17
CA GLU A 17 3.62 12.81 16.17
C GLU A 17 4.10 12.05 14.91
N ILE A 18 3.35 11.02 14.52
CA ILE A 18 3.65 10.21 13.34
C ILE A 18 3.18 10.99 12.12
N ASN A 19 4.10 11.22 11.18
CA ASN A 19 3.83 11.96 9.95
C ASN A 19 4.07 11.08 8.71
N PRO A 20 3.14 10.17 8.35
CA PRO A 20 3.30 9.29 7.20
C PRO A 20 3.34 10.08 5.88
N LYS A 21 4.15 9.61 4.93
CA LYS A 21 4.11 10.10 3.54
C LYS A 21 3.10 9.27 2.75
N PHE A 22 1.93 9.85 2.54
CA PHE A 22 0.88 9.27 1.68
C PHE A 22 1.11 9.60 0.21
N ASN A 23 0.43 8.87 -0.68
CA ASN A 23 0.57 8.97 -2.14
C ASN A 23 2.00 8.65 -2.64
N GLU A 24 2.74 7.89 -1.85
CA GLU A 24 4.14 7.55 -2.09
C GLU A 24 4.23 6.03 -2.19
N CYS A 25 4.54 5.51 -3.39
CA CYS A 25 4.60 4.08 -3.65
C CYS A 25 6.06 3.62 -3.72
N VAL A 26 6.46 2.72 -2.81
CA VAL A 26 7.79 2.07 -2.86
C VAL A 26 7.87 1.19 -4.10
N GLN A 27 8.87 1.45 -4.96
CA GLN A 27 9.14 0.66 -6.15
C GLN A 27 10.20 -0.41 -5.91
N THR A 28 11.27 -0.02 -5.20
CA THR A 28 12.39 -0.93 -4.90
C THR A 28 12.99 -0.61 -3.56
N ALA A 29 13.42 -1.64 -2.83
CA ALA A 29 14.29 -1.51 -1.67
C ALA A 29 15.51 -2.40 -1.87
N ARG A 30 16.71 -1.81 -1.85
CA ARG A 30 17.97 -2.54 -2.01
C ARG A 30 18.92 -2.21 -0.87
N PHE A 31 19.63 -3.21 -0.37
CA PHE A 31 20.71 -3.00 0.58
C PHE A 31 22.00 -2.71 -0.18
N ASP A 32 22.66 -1.60 0.15
CA ASP A 32 23.98 -1.26 -0.37
C ASP A 32 25.04 -1.70 0.63
N GLU A 33 25.74 -2.79 0.30
CA GLU A 33 26.78 -3.38 1.15
C GLU A 33 27.97 -2.44 1.37
N THR A 34 28.24 -1.52 0.44
CA THR A 34 29.37 -0.59 0.55
C THR A 34 29.12 0.44 1.64
N SER A 35 27.89 0.95 1.72
CA SER A 35 27.49 1.94 2.74
C SER A 35 26.89 1.29 4.00
N GLY A 36 26.48 0.03 3.93
CA GLY A 36 25.76 -0.66 5.01
C GLY A 36 24.35 -0.08 5.25
N LEU A 37 23.74 0.51 4.21
CA LEU A 37 22.47 1.22 4.28
C LEU A 37 21.46 0.68 3.25
N TRP A 38 20.19 0.78 3.59
CA TRP A 38 19.10 0.56 2.66
C TRP A 38 18.90 1.80 1.78
N ARG A 39 18.72 1.57 0.48
CA ARG A 39 18.31 2.56 -0.52
C ARG A 39 16.91 2.17 -1.00
N VAL A 40 15.92 2.98 -0.66
CA VAL A 40 14.52 2.76 -0.99
C VAL A 40 14.09 3.80 -2.00
N LYS A 41 13.66 3.36 -3.18
CA LYS A 41 13.12 4.24 -4.21
C LYS A 41 11.61 4.24 -4.15
N THR A 42 11.05 5.44 -4.19
CA THR A 42 9.61 5.67 -4.23
C THR A 42 9.23 6.50 -5.44
N VAL A 43 7.97 6.36 -5.83
CA VAL A 43 7.33 7.20 -6.84
C VAL A 43 6.14 7.88 -6.17
N SER A 44 6.14 9.21 -6.23
CA SER A 44 4.99 10.04 -5.88
C SER A 44 4.17 10.27 -7.13
N ASN A 45 2.89 9.88 -7.09
CA ASN A 45 1.98 10.10 -8.21
C ASN A 45 1.04 11.26 -7.85
N THR A 46 1.43 12.47 -8.22
CA THR A 46 0.54 13.64 -8.16
C THR A 46 -0.09 13.85 -9.53
N GLU A 47 -1.32 14.38 -9.58
CA GLU A 47 -2.14 14.49 -10.80
C GLU A 47 -1.44 15.15 -12.00
N SER A 48 -0.38 15.92 -11.79
CA SER A 48 0.35 16.65 -12.82
C SER A 48 1.79 16.17 -13.05
N THR A 49 2.42 15.45 -12.11
CA THR A 49 3.83 15.05 -12.23
C THR A 49 4.14 13.75 -11.48
N ARG A 50 4.93 12.87 -12.13
CA ARG A 50 5.55 11.70 -11.51
C ARG A 50 6.91 12.10 -10.97
N THR A 51 7.07 12.08 -9.64
CA THR A 51 8.33 12.42 -8.98
C THR A 51 8.95 11.16 -8.39
N GLU A 52 10.26 10.96 -8.60
CA GLU A 52 11.01 9.88 -7.98
C GLU A 52 11.83 10.41 -6.80
N VAL A 53 11.76 9.72 -5.67
CA VAL A 53 12.51 10.04 -4.46
C VAL A 53 13.30 8.81 -4.00
N GLU A 54 14.53 9.02 -3.55
CA GLU A 54 15.35 7.96 -2.94
C GLU A 54 15.60 8.28 -1.47
N TYR A 55 15.15 7.36 -0.60
CA TYR A 55 15.40 7.41 0.83
C TYR A 55 16.59 6.50 1.18
N ILE A 56 17.41 6.96 2.11
CA ILE A 56 18.54 6.19 2.64
C ILE A 56 18.32 6.00 4.14
N CYS A 57 18.33 4.75 4.61
CA CYS A 57 18.10 4.44 6.01
C CYS A 57 18.91 3.24 6.48
N ARG A 58 19.09 3.11 7.80
CA ARG A 58 19.80 1.97 8.41
C ARG A 58 18.91 0.74 8.55
N TRP A 59 17.63 0.96 8.80
CA TRP A 59 16.65 -0.08 9.10
C TRP A 59 15.46 0.04 8.15
N LEU A 60 14.97 -1.10 7.69
CA LEU A 60 13.77 -1.22 6.87
C LEU A 60 12.81 -2.17 7.57
N VAL A 61 11.60 -1.69 7.84
CA VAL A 61 10.49 -2.50 8.38
C VAL A 61 9.44 -2.63 7.29
N VAL A 62 9.12 -3.86 6.88
CA VAL A 62 8.14 -4.13 5.83
C VAL A 62 6.79 -4.47 6.47
N ALA A 63 5.81 -3.59 6.25
CA ALA A 63 4.45 -3.73 6.77
C ALA A 63 3.41 -3.47 5.66
N THR A 64 3.66 -4.00 4.45
CA THR A 64 2.83 -3.78 3.25
C THR A 64 1.50 -4.52 3.26
N GLY A 65 1.28 -5.41 4.22
CA GLY A 65 0.10 -6.26 4.31
C GLY A 65 0.15 -7.45 3.35
N GLU A 66 -0.51 -8.55 3.72
CA GLU A 66 -0.53 -9.80 2.93
C GLU A 66 -1.71 -9.85 1.94
N ASN A 67 -2.84 -9.20 2.27
CA ASN A 67 -4.08 -9.22 1.47
C ASN A 67 -4.21 -8.02 0.51
N ALA A 68 -3.10 -7.37 0.17
CA ALA A 68 -3.12 -6.13 -0.62
C ALA A 68 -3.40 -6.39 -2.12
N GLU A 69 -3.10 -7.60 -2.61
CA GLU A 69 -3.23 -7.95 -4.02
C GLU A 69 -4.39 -8.92 -4.24
N ARG A 70 -5.17 -8.63 -5.28
CA ARG A 70 -6.25 -9.51 -5.73
C ARG A 70 -5.66 -10.71 -6.46
N VAL A 71 -6.05 -11.91 -6.04
CA VAL A 71 -5.76 -13.14 -6.77
C VAL A 71 -7.08 -13.73 -7.24
N MET A 72 -7.29 -13.75 -8.56
CA MET A 72 -8.45 -14.40 -9.18
C MET A 72 -8.04 -15.80 -9.66
N PRO A 73 -8.65 -16.87 -9.15
CA PRO A 73 -8.42 -18.21 -9.71
C PRO A 73 -9.08 -18.34 -11.09
N GLU A 74 -8.53 -19.21 -11.92
CA GLU A 74 -9.20 -19.69 -13.13
C GLU A 74 -10.30 -20.68 -12.71
N ILE A 75 -11.54 -20.42 -13.12
CA ILE A 75 -12.71 -21.26 -12.81
C ILE A 75 -13.42 -21.56 -14.13
N ASP A 76 -13.55 -22.85 -14.45
CA ASP A 76 -14.25 -23.30 -15.65
C ASP A 76 -15.73 -22.86 -15.63
N GLY A 77 -16.20 -22.31 -16.74
CA GLY A 77 -17.56 -21.79 -16.88
C GLY A 77 -17.82 -20.44 -16.20
N LEU A 78 -16.82 -19.83 -15.55
CA LEU A 78 -16.99 -18.50 -14.91
C LEU A 78 -17.31 -17.40 -15.94
N SER A 79 -16.75 -17.49 -17.14
CA SER A 79 -17.03 -16.58 -18.26
C SER A 79 -18.42 -16.78 -18.86
N GLU A 80 -19.03 -17.95 -18.67
CA GLU A 80 -20.35 -18.31 -19.19
C GLU A 80 -21.47 -17.99 -18.18
N PHE A 81 -21.11 -17.72 -16.93
CA PHE A 81 -22.04 -17.32 -15.89
C PHE A 81 -22.62 -15.92 -16.20
N SER A 82 -23.95 -15.83 -16.30
CA SER A 82 -24.65 -14.60 -16.67
C SER A 82 -24.88 -13.61 -15.51
N GLY A 83 -24.49 -13.98 -14.29
CA GLY A 83 -24.63 -13.13 -13.10
C GLY A 83 -23.39 -12.29 -12.81
N GLU A 84 -23.50 -11.38 -11.84
CA GLU A 84 -22.38 -10.54 -11.42
C GLU A 84 -21.37 -11.36 -10.58
N VAL A 85 -20.10 -11.29 -10.96
CA VAL A 85 -18.98 -11.91 -10.23
C VAL A 85 -18.14 -10.80 -9.61
N ILE A 86 -18.03 -10.79 -8.28
CA ILE A 86 -17.31 -9.76 -7.54
C ILE A 86 -16.27 -10.44 -6.64
N HIS A 87 -15.02 -9.96 -6.67
CA HIS A 87 -14.02 -10.37 -5.68
C HIS A 87 -14.27 -9.65 -4.36
N ALA A 88 -14.02 -10.28 -3.21
CA ALA A 88 -14.30 -9.70 -1.90
C ALA A 88 -13.70 -8.29 -1.68
N CYS A 89 -12.56 -7.97 -2.32
CA CYS A 89 -11.95 -6.64 -2.28
C CYS A 89 -12.79 -5.51 -2.91
N ASP A 90 -13.69 -5.85 -3.84
CA ASP A 90 -14.56 -4.88 -4.53
C ASP A 90 -15.91 -4.69 -3.85
N TYR A 91 -16.21 -5.50 -2.84
CA TYR A 91 -17.47 -5.41 -2.11
C TYR A 91 -17.47 -4.19 -1.18
N LYS A 92 -18.39 -3.24 -1.42
CA LYS A 92 -18.42 -1.93 -0.73
C LYS A 92 -19.57 -1.76 0.27
N SER A 93 -20.49 -2.73 0.33
CA SER A 93 -21.76 -2.60 1.05
C SER A 93 -21.83 -3.52 2.26
N GLY A 94 -21.05 -3.19 3.31
CA GLY A 94 -21.06 -3.88 4.60
C GLY A 94 -21.43 -2.95 5.75
#